data_AF-A0A4Q2YJ23-F1
#
_entry.id   AF-A0A4Q2YJ23-F1
#
_cell.length_a   1.000
_cell.length_b   1.000
_cell.length_c   1.000
_cell.angle_alpha   90.00
_cell.angle_beta   90.00
_cell.angle_gamma   90.00
#
_symmetry.space_group_name_H-M   'P 1'
#
loop_
_entity.id
_entity.type
_entity.pdbx_description
1 polymer ?
#
loop_
_entity_poly.entity_id
_entity_poly.type
_entity_poly.pdbx_seq_one_letter_code
_entity_poly.pdbx_strand_id
1 'polypeptide(L)'
;MSVKTAKELGINLSAVDEADVIAVQVNGVTRHYPVLVIPGHADRAITLTVGYGQRGAGDAGPGRVGQGTGFDVYGLRTLDTPHFATKGTVSKIKDTVTSGLEWTDHKEIPAVYPIATTQEHHSMYGRALVREGTHDDWKEDADFALNQSNDANLHGGRKEKEEENAYTFYKPVGAKKEDGTREPHLHDDLHQWGMVIDLNRCTGCTSCMIACQSENNIPVVGKDQVRRGREMHWIRMDRYFATDLDSDAALNHREEEGHEWEEDEMDDPEMLVQPVGCQHCEAAPCETVCPVNATVHSPDGLNVMVYNRCIGTRYCANNCPYKVRRFNFFDYNKRNPLVEKSVGSFKFNNLYAGPFGDRSDTELSKLQKNPNVTVRMRGVIEKCTYCVQRIESARIETRAHARKDKSRAEGKYDETLVLDRKELMIPANTLKTACQEACESEAITFGNLLNEKEDIYKAKRNSRNYDLLGYLSVRPRTSYLARIKNPNPQLLAVSAREMRKVGQGSKTRPIQTSSGAAPAHH
;
A
#
# COMPACT_ATOMS: atom_id res chain seq x y z
N MET A 1 16.22 -15.20 3.24
CA MET A 1 17.35 -15.55 4.13
C MET A 1 17.88 -14.28 4.79
N SER A 2 18.68 -14.38 5.87
CA SER A 2 19.29 -13.22 6.54
C SER A 2 20.37 -12.56 5.67
N VAL A 3 20.66 -11.29 5.93
CA VAL A 3 21.71 -10.52 5.23
C VAL A 3 23.08 -11.16 5.47
N LYS A 4 23.37 -11.54 6.72
CA LYS A 4 24.61 -12.22 7.09
C LYS A 4 24.79 -13.57 6.39
N THR A 5 23.73 -14.39 6.35
CA THR A 5 23.76 -15.66 5.61
C THR A 5 24.00 -15.43 4.12
N ALA A 6 23.40 -14.39 3.54
CA ALA A 6 23.60 -14.03 2.14
C ALA A 6 25.06 -13.64 1.86
N LYS A 7 25.68 -12.83 2.73
CA LYS A 7 27.11 -12.46 2.65
C LYS A 7 28.04 -13.68 2.71
N GLU A 8 27.81 -14.58 3.67
CA GLU A 8 28.59 -15.83 3.81
C GLU A 8 28.53 -16.70 2.53
N LEU A 9 27.40 -16.66 1.81
CA LEU A 9 27.18 -17.40 0.57
C LEU A 9 27.59 -16.63 -0.70
N GLY A 10 28.04 -15.37 -0.58
CA GLY A 10 28.40 -14.51 -1.72
C GLY A 10 27.20 -14.14 -2.60
N ILE A 11 26.03 -13.99 -2.00
CA ILE A 11 24.78 -13.57 -2.66
C ILE A 11 24.74 -12.05 -2.78
N ASN A 12 24.30 -11.55 -3.93
CA ASN A 12 24.12 -10.13 -4.19
C ASN A 12 22.90 -9.59 -3.41
N LEU A 13 23.11 -8.50 -2.67
CA LEU A 13 22.11 -7.85 -1.82
C LEU A 13 21.29 -6.78 -2.55
N SER A 14 21.78 -6.25 -3.67
CA SER A 14 21.25 -5.03 -4.30
C SER A 14 20.26 -5.28 -5.44
N ALA A 15 19.76 -6.50 -5.58
CA ALA A 15 19.00 -6.90 -6.77
C ALA A 15 17.49 -6.68 -6.54
N VAL A 16 16.95 -5.65 -7.20
CA VAL A 16 15.53 -5.21 -7.06
C VAL A 16 14.60 -6.05 -7.94
N ASP A 17 15.05 -6.39 -9.15
CA ASP A 17 14.29 -7.11 -10.18
C ASP A 17 14.98 -8.39 -10.66
N GLU A 18 16.09 -8.75 -10.03
CA GLU A 18 16.89 -9.95 -10.26
C GLU A 18 17.24 -10.60 -8.92
N ALA A 19 17.55 -11.88 -8.91
CA ALA A 19 17.90 -12.62 -7.71
C ALA A 19 18.91 -13.71 -8.05
N ASP A 20 19.97 -13.83 -7.25
CA ASP A 20 20.85 -14.99 -7.33
C ASP A 20 20.09 -16.27 -7.00
N VAL A 21 20.48 -17.37 -7.64
CA VAL A 21 19.91 -18.69 -7.41
C VAL A 21 20.84 -19.52 -6.51
N ILE A 22 20.23 -20.23 -5.56
CA ILE A 22 20.92 -21.19 -4.69
C ILE A 22 20.47 -22.62 -5.00
N ALA A 23 21.40 -23.56 -4.89
CA ALA A 23 21.11 -24.97 -4.74
C ALA A 23 20.86 -25.26 -3.25
N VAL A 24 19.72 -25.87 -2.95
CA VAL A 24 19.33 -26.33 -1.62
C VAL A 24 19.24 -27.85 -1.66
N GLN A 25 20.08 -28.52 -0.88
CA GLN A 25 20.09 -29.97 -0.76
C GLN A 25 19.68 -30.39 0.66
N VAL A 26 18.61 -31.18 0.75
CA VAL A 26 18.05 -31.70 1.99
C VAL A 26 17.61 -33.14 1.73
N ASN A 27 17.91 -34.07 2.66
CA ASN A 27 17.51 -35.48 2.56
C ASN A 27 17.91 -36.15 1.23
N GLY A 28 19.07 -35.78 0.66
CA GLY A 28 19.56 -36.31 -0.61
C GLY A 28 18.88 -35.74 -1.86
N VAL A 29 17.89 -34.84 -1.70
CA VAL A 29 17.20 -34.16 -2.82
C VAL A 29 17.76 -32.75 -2.95
N THR A 30 18.16 -32.38 -4.16
CA THR A 30 18.63 -31.02 -4.49
C THR A 30 17.60 -30.29 -5.34
N ARG A 31 17.32 -29.04 -4.98
CA ARG A 31 16.45 -28.12 -5.73
C ARG A 31 17.09 -26.73 -5.82
N HIS A 32 16.65 -25.94 -6.79
CA HIS A 32 17.23 -24.61 -7.06
C HIS A 32 16.16 -23.54 -6.89
N TYR A 33 16.52 -22.45 -6.19
CA TYR A 33 15.58 -21.37 -5.86
C TYR A 33 16.24 -20.00 -5.98
N PRO A 34 15.56 -18.99 -6.56
CA PRO A 34 15.98 -17.60 -6.45
C PRO A 34 15.85 -17.14 -5.01
N VAL A 35 16.77 -16.29 -4.58
CA VAL A 35 16.87 -15.82 -3.21
C VAL A 35 16.33 -14.40 -3.07
N LEU A 36 15.42 -14.23 -2.11
CA LEU A 36 15.13 -12.91 -1.53
C LEU A 36 15.85 -12.79 -0.20
N VAL A 37 16.68 -11.76 -0.08
CA VAL A 37 17.33 -11.39 1.18
C VAL A 37 16.40 -10.48 1.95
N ILE A 38 16.09 -10.85 3.19
CA ILE A 38 15.11 -10.15 4.02
C ILE A 38 15.78 -9.87 5.38
N PRO A 39 15.95 -8.58 5.73
CA PRO A 39 16.36 -8.15 7.07
C PRO A 39 15.45 -8.72 8.18
N GLY A 40 16.02 -9.09 9.32
CA GLY A 40 15.28 -9.71 10.44
C GLY A 40 15.01 -11.20 10.30
N HIS A 41 15.46 -11.83 9.21
CA HIS A 41 15.41 -13.29 9.10
C HIS A 41 16.52 -13.92 9.95
N ALA A 42 16.25 -15.05 10.60
CA ALA A 42 17.24 -15.77 11.38
C ALA A 42 18.47 -16.22 10.55
N ASP A 43 19.64 -16.21 11.19
CA ASP A 43 20.91 -16.66 10.62
C ASP A 43 20.92 -18.15 10.29
N ARG A 44 21.63 -18.49 9.21
CA ARG A 44 21.82 -19.88 8.72
C ARG A 44 20.51 -20.63 8.55
N ALA A 45 19.43 -19.88 8.29
CA ALA A 45 18.10 -20.37 8.03
C ALA A 45 17.58 -19.82 6.70
N ILE A 46 16.84 -20.66 5.99
CA ILE A 46 16.14 -20.29 4.75
C ILE A 46 14.67 -20.67 4.88
N THR A 47 13.78 -19.74 4.52
CA THR A 47 12.35 -20.02 4.40
C THR A 47 12.00 -20.24 2.94
N LEU A 48 11.39 -21.38 2.63
CA LEU A 48 10.89 -21.72 1.30
C LEU A 48 9.36 -21.72 1.32
N THR A 49 8.73 -20.90 0.48
CA THR A 49 7.27 -20.80 0.39
C THR A 49 6.69 -21.93 -0.46
N VAL A 50 5.69 -22.65 0.07
CA VAL A 50 4.97 -23.71 -0.64
C VAL A 50 3.83 -23.14 -1.49
N GLY A 51 3.34 -23.94 -2.46
CA GLY A 51 2.16 -23.60 -3.29
C GLY A 51 2.49 -23.17 -4.72
N TYR A 52 3.75 -22.88 -5.01
CA TYR A 52 4.27 -22.62 -6.36
C TYR A 52 4.84 -23.88 -7.02
N GLY A 53 5.19 -23.80 -8.31
CA GLY A 53 5.77 -24.90 -9.07
C GLY A 53 4.79 -26.03 -9.38
N GLN A 54 3.49 -25.73 -9.42
CA GLN A 54 2.44 -26.71 -9.70
C GLN A 54 2.58 -27.26 -11.13
N ARG A 55 2.37 -28.57 -11.28
CA ARG A 55 2.54 -29.30 -12.55
C ARG A 55 1.20 -29.47 -13.27
N GLY A 56 1.26 -29.63 -14.60
CA GLY A 56 0.09 -29.81 -15.46
C GLY A 56 -0.25 -28.56 -16.27
N ALA A 57 -1.05 -28.72 -17.33
CA ALA A 57 -1.48 -27.64 -18.22
C ALA A 57 -3.00 -27.67 -18.39
N GLY A 58 -3.61 -26.49 -18.61
CA GLY A 58 -5.05 -26.36 -18.85
C GLY A 58 -5.91 -26.85 -17.68
N ASP A 59 -7.00 -27.56 -17.98
CA ASP A 59 -8.00 -28.02 -17.02
C ASP A 59 -7.50 -29.13 -16.07
N ALA A 60 -6.40 -29.81 -16.44
CA ALA A 60 -5.75 -30.84 -15.63
C ALA A 60 -4.59 -30.29 -14.77
N GLY A 61 -4.36 -28.98 -14.79
CA GLY A 61 -3.27 -28.31 -14.06
C GLY A 61 -3.75 -27.10 -13.27
N PRO A 62 -2.84 -26.21 -12.82
CA PRO A 62 -3.16 -25.03 -12.00
C PRO A 62 -3.87 -23.89 -12.77
N GLY A 63 -4.48 -24.21 -13.91
CA GLY A 63 -5.06 -23.26 -14.84
C GLY A 63 -4.03 -22.25 -15.38
N ARG A 64 -4.54 -21.14 -15.92
CA ARG A 64 -3.72 -20.11 -16.58
C ARG A 64 -2.82 -19.33 -15.62
N VAL A 65 -3.16 -19.27 -14.32
CA VAL A 65 -2.45 -18.41 -13.37
C VAL A 65 -1.28 -19.13 -12.71
N GLY A 66 -1.45 -20.39 -12.30
CA GLY A 66 -0.38 -21.12 -11.61
C GLY A 66 0.57 -21.87 -12.53
N GLN A 67 0.24 -22.03 -13.81
CA GLN A 67 1.08 -22.75 -14.77
C GLN A 67 2.41 -22.01 -14.97
N GLY A 68 3.54 -22.72 -14.77
CA GLY A 68 4.86 -22.14 -14.97
C GLY A 68 5.29 -21.12 -13.91
N THR A 69 4.55 -20.98 -12.81
CA THR A 69 4.85 -19.98 -11.79
C THR A 69 5.62 -20.52 -10.60
N GLY A 70 6.74 -19.85 -10.29
CA GLY A 70 7.58 -20.11 -9.12
C GLY A 70 8.21 -21.52 -9.12
N PHE A 71 8.56 -21.99 -7.92
CA PHE A 71 9.40 -23.18 -7.75
C PHE A 71 8.74 -24.18 -6.80
N ASP A 72 8.80 -25.46 -7.16
CA ASP A 72 8.24 -26.55 -6.35
C ASP A 72 9.12 -26.81 -5.12
N VAL A 73 8.53 -26.73 -3.94
CA VAL A 73 9.18 -26.98 -2.64
C VAL A 73 8.78 -28.34 -2.07
N TYR A 74 7.67 -28.93 -2.53
CA TYR A 74 7.12 -30.16 -1.93
C TYR A 74 8.09 -31.34 -2.06
N GLY A 75 8.93 -31.36 -3.11
CA GLY A 75 9.96 -32.38 -3.27
C GLY A 75 11.05 -32.40 -2.19
N LEU A 76 11.19 -31.36 -1.37
CA LEU A 76 12.13 -31.33 -0.24
C LEU A 76 11.49 -31.76 1.09
N ARG A 77 10.15 -31.87 1.14
CA ARG A 77 9.41 -32.20 2.37
C ARG A 77 9.30 -33.71 2.54
N THR A 78 9.52 -34.19 3.76
CA THR A 78 9.27 -35.59 4.15
C THR A 78 8.27 -35.65 5.30
N LEU A 79 7.76 -36.84 5.62
CA LEU A 79 6.90 -37.03 6.79
C LEU A 79 7.63 -36.71 8.11
N ASP A 80 8.94 -36.93 8.16
CA ASP A 80 9.76 -36.65 9.35
C ASP A 80 10.11 -35.16 9.50
N THR A 81 10.18 -34.42 8.39
CA THR A 81 10.53 -32.99 8.35
C THR A 81 9.50 -32.18 7.56
N PRO A 82 8.23 -32.14 7.99
CA PRO A 82 7.15 -31.56 7.20
C PRO A 82 7.17 -30.03 7.16
N HIS A 83 7.78 -29.37 8.15
CA HIS A 83 7.78 -27.91 8.30
C HIS A 83 9.17 -27.30 8.40
N PHE A 84 10.11 -28.00 9.03
CA PHE A 84 11.49 -27.58 9.13
C PHE A 84 12.40 -28.79 8.92
N ALA A 85 13.49 -28.59 8.21
CA ALA A 85 14.55 -29.57 8.04
C ALA A 85 15.87 -28.95 8.51
N THR A 86 16.72 -29.74 9.13
CA THR A 86 18.05 -29.33 9.59
C THR A 86 19.13 -30.02 8.77
N LYS A 87 20.37 -29.53 8.85
CA LYS A 87 21.54 -30.09 8.15
C LYS A 87 21.43 -30.07 6.62
N GLY A 88 20.64 -29.15 6.06
CA GLY A 88 20.65 -28.88 4.63
C GLY A 88 21.95 -28.21 4.20
N THR A 89 22.44 -28.55 3.01
CA THR A 89 23.57 -27.86 2.37
C THR A 89 23.03 -26.84 1.37
N VAL A 90 23.63 -25.64 1.37
CA VAL A 90 23.24 -24.54 0.49
C VAL A 90 24.47 -24.00 -0.21
N SER A 91 24.38 -23.76 -1.51
CA SER A 91 25.45 -23.13 -2.29
C SER A 91 24.86 -22.25 -3.40
N LYS A 92 25.53 -21.13 -3.70
CA LYS A 92 25.21 -20.29 -4.85
C LYS A 92 25.59 -21.01 -6.14
N ILE A 93 24.70 -21.03 -7.13
CA ILE A 93 25.04 -21.58 -8.45
C ILE A 93 25.80 -20.54 -9.28
N LYS A 94 26.69 -20.99 -10.16
CA LYS A 94 27.50 -20.10 -11.02
C LYS A 94 27.02 -20.07 -12.46
N ASP A 95 26.46 -21.18 -12.93
CA ASP A 95 26.01 -21.37 -14.30
C ASP A 95 24.53 -21.76 -14.33
N THR A 96 23.93 -21.64 -15.51
CA THR A 96 22.56 -22.10 -15.75
C THR A 96 22.43 -23.59 -15.49
N VAL A 97 21.46 -23.98 -14.68
CA VAL A 97 21.16 -25.38 -14.37
C VAL A 97 19.87 -25.84 -15.02
N THR A 98 19.85 -27.07 -15.50
CA THR A 98 18.61 -27.68 -16.01
C THR A 98 17.84 -28.26 -14.84
N SER A 99 16.58 -27.85 -14.64
CA SER A 99 15.78 -28.28 -13.48
C SER A 99 15.44 -29.78 -13.50
N GLY A 100 15.58 -30.45 -14.64
CA GLY A 100 15.16 -31.83 -14.86
C GLY A 100 13.65 -32.04 -14.79
N LEU A 101 12.87 -30.96 -14.68
CA LEU A 101 11.41 -30.99 -14.57
C LEU A 101 10.79 -30.68 -15.93
N GLU A 102 10.14 -31.67 -16.55
CA GLU A 102 9.55 -31.56 -17.89
C GLU A 102 8.49 -30.46 -18.05
N TRP A 103 7.82 -30.08 -16.96
CA TRP A 103 6.59 -29.27 -16.94
C TRP A 103 6.71 -27.93 -16.20
N THR A 104 7.92 -27.39 -16.05
CA THR A 104 8.13 -26.04 -15.49
C THR A 104 8.54 -25.08 -16.61
N ASP A 105 8.19 -23.79 -16.49
CA ASP A 105 8.77 -22.70 -17.31
C ASP A 105 10.28 -22.49 -17.01
N HIS A 106 10.84 -23.32 -16.14
CA HIS A 106 12.20 -23.27 -15.65
C HIS A 106 12.95 -24.53 -16.06
N LYS A 107 12.79 -24.96 -17.32
CA LYS A 107 13.65 -26.01 -17.90
C LYS A 107 15.11 -25.66 -17.71
N GLU A 108 15.44 -24.39 -17.94
CA GLU A 108 16.72 -23.77 -17.62
C GLU A 108 16.51 -22.72 -16.53
N ILE A 109 17.29 -22.81 -15.46
CA ILE A 109 17.31 -21.86 -14.36
C ILE A 109 18.65 -21.13 -14.46
N PRO A 110 18.67 -19.84 -14.86
CA PRO A 110 19.90 -19.06 -14.91
C PRO A 110 20.48 -18.84 -13.50
N ALA A 111 21.77 -18.55 -13.41
CA ALA A 111 22.41 -18.21 -12.14
C ALA A 111 21.81 -16.96 -11.48
N VAL A 112 21.29 -16.05 -12.30
CA VAL A 112 20.54 -14.86 -11.90
C VAL A 112 19.16 -14.92 -12.51
N TYR A 113 18.12 -14.93 -11.68
CA TYR A 113 16.73 -15.13 -12.08
C TYR A 113 15.90 -13.84 -11.90
N PRO A 114 15.06 -13.46 -12.89
CA PRO A 114 14.26 -12.26 -12.78
C PRO A 114 13.13 -12.42 -11.77
N ILE A 115 13.01 -11.48 -10.84
CA ILE A 115 11.93 -11.41 -9.84
C ILE A 115 11.08 -10.16 -10.09
N ALA A 116 9.86 -10.15 -9.54
CA ALA A 116 8.96 -9.00 -9.65
C ALA A 116 8.49 -8.62 -8.25
N THR A 117 8.98 -7.48 -7.77
CA THR A 117 8.59 -6.84 -6.51
C THR A 117 7.83 -5.56 -6.85
N THR A 118 6.88 -5.18 -6.00
CA THR A 118 6.12 -3.92 -6.16
C THR A 118 6.69 -2.78 -5.33
N GLN A 119 7.56 -3.11 -4.37
CA GLN A 119 8.22 -2.17 -3.48
C GLN A 119 9.72 -2.36 -3.63
N GLU A 120 10.39 -1.32 -4.11
CA GLU A 120 11.82 -1.33 -4.45
C GLU A 120 12.70 -0.84 -3.29
N HIS A 121 12.12 -0.06 -2.38
CA HIS A 121 12.80 0.57 -1.25
C HIS A 121 12.19 0.04 0.05
N HIS A 122 12.99 -0.35 1.02
CA HIS A 122 12.57 -0.93 2.30
C HIS A 122 12.84 -0.03 3.49
N SER A 123 13.58 1.07 3.29
CA SER A 123 13.87 2.07 4.29
C SER A 123 12.92 3.26 4.21
N MET A 124 12.80 3.97 5.33
CA MET A 124 12.15 5.27 5.38
C MET A 124 13.08 6.43 5.04
N TYR A 125 14.41 6.24 4.97
CA TYR A 125 15.41 7.28 4.73
C TYR A 125 15.25 8.47 5.69
N GLY A 126 15.11 8.19 6.99
CA GLY A 126 14.90 9.24 8.00
C GLY A 126 13.60 10.03 7.83
N ARG A 127 12.60 9.52 7.09
CA ARG A 127 11.26 10.13 6.99
C ARG A 127 10.28 9.35 7.85
N ALA A 128 9.74 9.93 8.90
CA ALA A 128 8.70 9.26 9.70
C ALA A 128 7.34 9.23 8.95
N LEU A 129 7.26 8.34 7.94
CA LEU A 129 6.05 8.04 7.14
C LEU A 129 5.08 7.21 7.98
N VAL A 130 5.61 6.16 8.61
CA VAL A 130 4.94 5.40 9.66
C VAL A 130 5.43 5.93 10.99
N ARG A 131 4.51 6.53 11.76
CA ARG A 131 4.84 7.10 13.06
C ARG A 131 4.57 6.10 14.16
N GLU A 132 5.48 6.06 15.11
CA GLU A 132 5.35 5.23 16.30
C GLU A 132 5.92 5.91 17.53
N GLY A 133 5.42 5.49 18.68
CA GLY A 133 5.94 5.87 19.99
C GLY A 133 5.79 4.70 20.95
N THR A 134 6.48 4.75 22.07
CA THR A 134 6.22 3.82 23.17
C THR A 134 4.99 4.25 23.96
N HIS A 135 4.49 3.34 24.79
CA HIS A 135 3.42 3.62 25.73
C HIS A 135 3.80 4.72 26.73
N ASP A 136 5.07 4.82 27.10
CA ASP A 136 5.53 5.87 28.00
C ASP A 136 5.70 7.21 27.26
N ASP A 137 6.19 7.21 26.01
CA ASP A 137 6.19 8.41 25.16
C ASP A 137 4.77 8.98 25.01
N TRP A 138 3.77 8.11 24.81
CA TRP A 138 2.38 8.54 24.66
C TRP A 138 1.77 9.09 25.95
N LYS A 139 2.24 8.66 27.12
CA LYS A 139 1.82 9.25 28.40
C LYS A 139 2.43 10.63 28.62
N GLU A 140 3.67 10.83 28.19
CA GLU A 140 4.38 12.11 28.33
C GLU A 140 3.87 13.13 27.31
N ASP A 141 3.68 12.70 26.06
CA ASP A 141 3.17 13.53 24.96
C ASP A 141 2.08 12.78 24.19
N ALA A 142 0.82 13.14 24.47
CA ALA A 142 -0.32 12.54 23.78
C ALA A 142 -0.31 12.82 22.27
N ASP A 143 0.30 13.93 21.83
CA ASP A 143 0.37 14.40 20.45
C ASP A 143 1.73 14.12 19.80
N PHE A 144 2.52 13.18 20.34
CA PHE A 144 3.87 12.83 19.86
C PHE A 144 3.93 12.60 18.34
N ALA A 145 2.85 12.09 17.75
CA ALA A 145 2.78 11.84 16.31
C ALA A 145 2.96 13.12 15.49
N LEU A 146 2.50 14.29 15.95
CA LEU A 146 2.68 15.57 15.25
C LEU A 146 4.09 16.15 15.42
N ASN A 147 4.87 15.61 16.34
CA ASN A 147 6.23 16.05 16.66
C ASN A 147 7.30 15.18 15.97
N GLN A 148 6.89 14.43 14.94
CA GLN A 148 7.75 13.59 14.11
C GLN A 148 7.66 14.01 12.64
N SER A 149 8.67 13.61 11.86
CA SER A 149 8.84 13.92 10.44
C SER A 149 8.96 15.43 10.19
N ASN A 150 8.81 15.84 8.94
CA ASN A 150 8.80 17.25 8.56
C ASN A 150 7.65 18.06 9.20
N ASP A 151 6.61 17.39 9.70
CA ASP A 151 5.52 18.05 10.44
C ASP A 151 6.01 18.59 11.80
N ALA A 152 7.15 18.11 12.32
CA ALA A 152 7.77 18.65 13.52
C ALA A 152 8.25 20.10 13.36
N ASN A 153 8.48 20.54 12.12
CA ASN A 153 8.90 21.92 11.82
C ASN A 153 7.76 22.93 11.93
N LEU A 154 6.51 22.48 12.00
CA LEU A 154 5.35 23.33 12.24
C LEU A 154 5.36 23.82 13.69
N HIS A 155 4.86 25.03 13.92
CA HIS A 155 4.95 25.71 15.18
C HIS A 155 3.72 25.48 16.07
N GLY A 156 3.97 25.45 17.40
CA GLY A 156 2.93 25.34 18.42
C GLY A 156 2.39 23.93 18.63
N GLY A 157 1.22 23.85 19.27
CA GLY A 157 0.52 22.59 19.52
C GLY A 157 -0.29 22.13 18.32
N ARG A 158 -1.09 21.07 18.49
CA ARG A 158 -1.91 20.49 17.40
C ARG A 158 -2.72 21.53 16.64
N LYS A 159 -3.39 22.44 17.36
CA LYS A 159 -4.29 23.42 16.73
C LYS A 159 -3.49 24.43 15.91
N GLU A 160 -2.39 24.94 16.45
CA GLU A 160 -1.51 25.88 15.75
C GLU A 160 -0.88 25.24 14.51
N LYS A 161 -0.41 23.99 14.62
CA LYS A 161 0.11 23.22 13.47
C LYS A 161 -0.95 22.98 12.39
N GLU A 162 -2.19 22.71 12.78
CA GLU A 162 -3.32 22.58 11.86
C GLU A 162 -3.64 23.91 11.17
N GLU A 163 -3.54 25.03 11.87
CA GLU A 163 -3.75 26.38 11.33
C GLU A 163 -2.61 26.81 10.39
N GLU A 164 -1.34 26.53 10.74
CA GLU A 164 -0.18 26.80 9.89
C GLU A 164 -0.25 26.01 8.57
N ASN A 165 -0.58 24.71 8.65
CA ASN A 165 -0.85 23.88 7.47
C ASN A 165 -2.12 24.28 6.71
N ALA A 166 -2.97 25.14 7.26
CA ALA A 166 -4.16 25.63 6.58
C ALA A 166 -3.88 26.88 5.72
N TYR A 167 -2.64 27.40 5.71
CA TYR A 167 -2.33 28.55 4.87
C TYR A 167 -2.38 28.19 3.37
N THR A 168 -3.20 28.93 2.61
CA THR A 168 -3.36 28.75 1.17
C THR A 168 -3.54 30.09 0.49
N PHE A 169 -2.85 30.31 -0.63
CA PHE A 169 -3.08 31.49 -1.47
C PHE A 169 -4.45 31.46 -2.17
N TYR A 170 -5.05 30.28 -2.30
CA TYR A 170 -6.37 30.09 -2.88
C TYR A 170 -7.42 30.06 -1.78
N LYS A 171 -8.39 30.98 -1.85
CA LYS A 171 -9.54 30.95 -0.95
C LYS A 171 -10.34 29.66 -1.16
N PRO A 172 -10.65 28.90 -0.10
CA PRO A 172 -11.57 27.78 -0.21
C PRO A 172 -12.93 28.20 -0.76
N VAL A 173 -13.50 27.44 -1.69
CA VAL A 173 -14.82 27.73 -2.24
C VAL A 173 -15.84 27.46 -1.12
N GLY A 174 -16.37 28.52 -0.53
CA GLY A 174 -17.27 28.45 0.62
C GLY A 174 -16.71 29.03 1.93
N ALA A 175 -15.44 29.43 1.98
CA ALA A 175 -14.86 30.11 3.15
C ALA A 175 -15.56 31.45 3.40
N LYS A 176 -16.36 31.52 4.48
CA LYS A 176 -16.99 32.78 4.91
C LYS A 176 -16.08 33.64 5.78
N LYS A 177 -14.94 33.12 6.24
CA LYS A 177 -14.04 33.85 7.14
C LYS A 177 -12.77 34.35 6.43
N GLU A 178 -12.41 35.59 6.73
CA GLU A 178 -11.17 36.24 6.28
C GLU A 178 -9.92 35.72 7.01
N ASP A 179 -10.08 34.89 8.05
CA ASP A 179 -9.04 34.49 9.00
C ASP A 179 -8.26 33.21 8.64
N GLY A 180 -8.58 32.57 7.50
CA GLY A 180 -7.87 31.35 7.07
C GLY A 180 -8.12 30.11 7.94
N THR A 181 -9.06 30.18 8.89
CA THR A 181 -9.40 29.03 9.74
C THR A 181 -10.27 28.00 8.99
N ARG A 182 -10.16 26.74 9.44
CA ARG A 182 -10.68 25.48 8.89
C ARG A 182 -12.16 25.49 8.44
N GLU A 183 -12.45 26.02 7.26
CA GLU A 183 -13.66 25.67 6.49
C GLU A 183 -13.25 24.80 5.27
N PRO A 184 -13.81 23.58 5.13
CA PRO A 184 -13.46 22.69 4.02
C PRO A 184 -13.71 23.33 2.66
N HIS A 185 -12.83 23.04 1.69
CA HIS A 185 -12.84 23.67 0.36
C HIS A 185 -14.10 23.43 -0.46
N LEU A 186 -14.96 22.47 -0.10
CA LEU A 186 -16.20 22.10 -0.78
C LEU A 186 -17.11 21.40 0.24
N HIS A 187 -18.36 21.82 0.38
CA HIS A 187 -19.24 21.30 1.42
C HIS A 187 -20.65 20.98 0.91
N ASP A 188 -20.90 19.69 0.70
CA ASP A 188 -22.19 19.14 1.09
C ASP A 188 -22.30 19.25 2.62
N ASP A 189 -23.35 19.92 3.10
CA ASP A 189 -23.63 20.09 4.53
C ASP A 189 -23.99 18.75 5.21
N LEU A 190 -24.29 17.72 4.41
CA LEU A 190 -24.81 16.45 4.90
C LEU A 190 -23.73 15.36 5.00
N HIS A 191 -22.94 15.18 3.95
CA HIS A 191 -21.91 14.14 3.89
C HIS A 191 -20.54 14.74 3.60
N GLN A 192 -19.55 14.39 4.43
CA GLN A 192 -18.14 14.65 4.19
C GLN A 192 -17.37 13.38 4.46
N TRP A 193 -16.94 12.68 3.41
CA TRP A 193 -16.35 11.37 3.59
C TRP A 193 -14.88 11.47 4.00
N GLY A 194 -14.47 10.57 4.88
CA GLY A 194 -13.08 10.42 5.29
C GLY A 194 -12.73 8.98 5.63
N MET A 195 -11.44 8.75 5.87
CA MET A 195 -10.95 7.46 6.33
C MET A 195 -9.89 7.68 7.43
N VAL A 196 -9.84 6.77 8.40
CA VAL A 196 -8.75 6.67 9.38
C VAL A 196 -8.23 5.24 9.37
N ILE A 197 -6.91 5.09 9.39
CA ILE A 197 -6.25 3.79 9.43
C ILE A 197 -5.43 3.68 10.72
N ASP A 198 -5.81 2.79 11.63
CA ASP A 198 -5.07 2.50 12.86
C ASP A 198 -3.89 1.55 12.58
N LEU A 199 -2.68 2.12 12.54
CA LEU A 199 -1.45 1.35 12.31
C LEU A 199 -1.08 0.46 13.49
N ASN A 200 -1.66 0.69 14.66
CA ASN A 200 -1.48 -0.20 15.81
C ASN A 200 -2.23 -1.53 15.65
N ARG A 201 -3.32 -1.53 14.87
CA ARG A 201 -4.11 -2.74 14.57
C ARG A 201 -3.75 -3.36 13.23
N CYS A 202 -3.09 -2.62 12.35
CA CYS A 202 -2.72 -3.13 11.03
C CYS A 202 -1.59 -4.16 11.15
N THR A 203 -1.88 -5.41 10.80
CA THR A 203 -0.90 -6.51 10.80
C THR A 203 -0.22 -6.71 9.44
N GLY A 204 -0.64 -5.97 8.41
CA GLY A 204 -0.10 -6.14 7.05
C GLY A 204 -0.66 -7.36 6.30
N CYS A 205 -1.83 -7.90 6.69
CA CYS A 205 -2.41 -9.11 6.08
C CYS A 205 -2.77 -9.03 4.58
N THR A 206 -2.77 -7.84 3.98
CA THR A 206 -3.09 -7.57 2.56
C THR A 206 -4.52 -7.88 2.10
N SER A 207 -5.42 -8.37 2.97
CA SER A 207 -6.84 -8.62 2.63
C SER A 207 -7.55 -7.40 2.04
N CYS A 208 -7.21 -6.19 2.52
CA CYS A 208 -7.73 -4.93 1.99
C CYS A 208 -7.37 -4.68 0.51
N MET A 209 -6.22 -5.20 0.05
CA MET A 209 -5.79 -5.07 -1.36
C MET A 209 -6.64 -5.95 -2.26
N ILE A 210 -6.84 -7.22 -1.87
CA ILE A 210 -7.65 -8.17 -2.62
C ILE A 210 -9.12 -7.76 -2.62
N ALA A 211 -9.66 -7.29 -1.50
CA ALA A 211 -11.02 -6.76 -1.44
C ALA A 211 -11.21 -5.53 -2.32
N CYS A 212 -10.23 -4.63 -2.37
CA CYS A 212 -10.29 -3.49 -3.29
C CYS A 212 -10.25 -3.94 -4.76
N GLN A 213 -9.45 -4.96 -5.06
CA GLN A 213 -9.36 -5.55 -6.40
C GLN A 213 -10.65 -6.21 -6.85
N SER A 214 -11.27 -7.03 -6.00
CA SER A 214 -12.53 -7.74 -6.31
C SER A 214 -13.69 -6.76 -6.45
N GLU A 215 -13.84 -5.84 -5.51
CA GLU A 215 -14.92 -4.85 -5.49
C GLU A 215 -14.84 -3.90 -6.68
N ASN A 216 -13.64 -3.43 -7.01
CA ASN A 216 -13.45 -2.36 -7.98
C ASN A 216 -12.94 -2.87 -9.32
N ASN A 217 -13.16 -4.13 -9.69
CA ASN A 217 -12.84 -4.68 -11.00
C ASN A 217 -11.38 -4.49 -11.46
N ILE A 218 -10.44 -4.35 -10.54
CA ILE A 218 -9.04 -4.03 -10.86
C ILE A 218 -8.41 -5.23 -11.57
N PRO A 219 -7.78 -5.03 -12.75
CA PRO A 219 -7.21 -6.14 -13.50
C PRO A 219 -5.96 -6.71 -12.85
N VAL A 220 -5.73 -8.02 -13.06
CA VAL A 220 -4.46 -8.67 -12.71
C VAL A 220 -3.41 -8.32 -13.77
N VAL A 221 -2.18 -8.08 -13.33
CA VAL A 221 -1.04 -7.75 -14.20
C VAL A 221 0.00 -8.88 -14.12
N GLY A 222 0.51 -9.31 -15.28
CA GLY A 222 1.52 -10.38 -15.34
C GLY A 222 2.91 -9.95 -14.83
N LYS A 223 3.72 -10.93 -14.42
CA LYS A 223 5.06 -10.76 -13.81
C LYS A 223 5.93 -9.74 -14.55
N ASP A 224 6.04 -9.84 -15.87
CA ASP A 224 6.88 -8.97 -16.70
C ASP A 224 6.46 -7.49 -16.65
N GLN A 225 5.17 -7.22 -16.49
CA GLN A 225 4.65 -5.85 -16.40
C GLN A 225 4.74 -5.32 -14.96
N VAL A 226 4.56 -6.18 -13.96
CA VAL A 226 4.81 -5.84 -12.55
C VAL A 226 6.27 -5.44 -12.35
N ARG A 227 7.22 -6.20 -12.92
CA ARG A 227 8.65 -5.86 -12.90
C ARG A 227 8.97 -4.48 -13.49
N ARG A 228 8.11 -3.95 -14.36
CA ARG A 228 8.25 -2.60 -14.95
C ARG A 228 7.52 -1.52 -14.15
N GLY A 229 7.09 -1.80 -12.91
CA GLY A 229 6.35 -0.87 -12.04
C GLY A 229 4.94 -0.55 -12.54
N ARG A 230 4.26 -1.52 -13.15
CA ARG A 230 2.93 -1.34 -13.78
C ARG A 230 1.84 -2.17 -13.11
N GLU A 231 2.00 -2.48 -11.83
CA GLU A 231 1.00 -3.18 -11.05
C GLU A 231 -0.29 -2.35 -10.90
N MET A 232 -1.43 -3.03 -10.91
CA MET A 232 -2.73 -2.39 -10.73
C MET A 232 -3.25 -2.73 -9.34
N HIS A 233 -2.82 -1.95 -8.35
CA HIS A 233 -3.35 -1.97 -6.98
C HIS A 233 -3.67 -0.54 -6.53
N TRP A 234 -4.92 -0.30 -6.13
CA TRP A 234 -5.40 1.03 -5.70
C TRP A 234 -5.08 1.37 -4.25
N ILE A 235 -4.89 0.33 -3.44
CA ILE A 235 -4.33 0.36 -2.11
C ILE A 235 -3.15 -0.60 -2.14
N ARG A 236 -1.98 -0.13 -1.69
CA ARG A 236 -0.77 -0.95 -1.55
C ARG A 236 -0.41 -1.08 -0.08
N MET A 237 0.32 -2.12 0.28
CA MET A 237 0.88 -2.29 1.61
C MET A 237 2.36 -1.91 1.55
N ASP A 238 2.71 -0.76 2.12
CA ASP A 238 4.10 -0.34 2.25
C ASP A 238 4.70 -0.99 3.49
N ARG A 239 5.91 -1.53 3.36
CA ARG A 239 6.62 -2.23 4.42
C ARG A 239 7.98 -1.57 4.64
N TYR A 240 8.18 -1.01 5.83
CA TYR A 240 9.44 -0.37 6.18
C TYR A 240 10.19 -1.16 7.24
N PHE A 241 11.50 -1.24 7.13
CA PHE A 241 12.37 -1.60 8.23
C PHE A 241 12.82 -0.32 8.92
N ALA A 242 12.43 -0.16 10.17
CA ALA A 242 12.93 0.89 11.04
C ALA A 242 14.26 0.41 11.60
N THR A 243 15.32 1.07 11.16
CA THR A 243 16.72 0.92 11.60
C THR A 243 17.28 2.31 11.89
N ASP A 244 18.36 2.39 12.66
CA ASP A 244 19.04 3.67 12.92
C ASP A 244 19.72 4.22 11.66
N LEU A 245 20.11 3.33 10.74
CA LEU A 245 20.57 3.66 9.39
C LEU A 245 19.47 3.57 8.33
N ASP A 246 19.74 4.13 7.15
CA ASP A 246 18.97 3.89 5.94
C ASP A 246 19.10 2.42 5.50
N SER A 247 18.09 1.57 5.76
CA SER A 247 18.14 0.14 5.40
C SER A 247 18.31 -0.12 3.89
N ASP A 248 18.12 0.89 3.03
CA ASP A 248 18.32 0.79 1.60
C ASP A 248 19.71 1.22 1.15
N ALA A 249 20.35 2.18 1.82
CA ALA A 249 21.80 2.31 1.78
C ALA A 249 22.42 0.95 2.13
N ALA A 250 21.85 0.31 3.16
CA ALA A 250 22.25 -0.99 3.68
C ALA A 250 22.14 -2.17 2.66
N LEU A 251 21.17 -2.12 1.75
CA LEU A 251 20.99 -3.16 0.71
C LEU A 251 21.74 -2.84 -0.59
N ASN A 252 22.14 -1.59 -0.81
CA ASN A 252 22.70 -1.11 -2.07
C ASN A 252 24.19 -0.73 -2.01
N HIS A 253 24.91 -1.08 -0.94
CA HIS A 253 26.33 -0.75 -0.74
C HIS A 253 26.67 0.73 -0.99
N ARG A 254 25.76 1.65 -0.65
CA ARG A 254 26.09 3.08 -0.69
C ARG A 254 26.85 3.43 0.58
N GLU A 255 28.11 3.81 0.44
CA GLU A 255 28.81 4.56 1.49
C GLU A 255 28.11 5.92 1.61
N GLU A 256 27.39 6.16 2.71
CA GLU A 256 27.13 7.53 3.13
C GLU A 256 28.42 8.07 3.76
N GLU A 257 28.83 9.28 3.36
CA GLU A 257 29.97 9.96 3.98
C GLU A 257 29.76 10.05 5.50
N GLY A 258 30.58 9.33 6.26
CA GLY A 258 30.66 9.45 7.73
C GLY A 258 30.01 8.35 8.56
N HIS A 259 29.40 7.31 7.96
CA HIS A 259 28.88 6.16 8.72
C HIS A 259 29.40 4.83 8.17
N GLU A 260 30.33 4.22 8.93
CA GLU A 260 30.67 2.81 8.75
C GLU A 260 29.47 1.95 9.15
N TRP A 261 29.24 0.92 8.35
CA TRP A 261 28.14 0.00 8.49
C TRP A 261 28.37 -0.95 9.66
N GLU A 262 27.52 -0.92 10.69
CA GLU A 262 27.48 -2.01 11.68
C GLU A 262 26.60 -3.15 11.13
N GLU A 263 27.18 -4.33 10.89
CA GLU A 263 26.46 -5.49 10.32
C GLU A 263 25.23 -5.90 11.15
N ASP A 264 25.26 -5.61 12.45
CA ASP A 264 24.26 -6.01 13.43
C ASP A 264 22.92 -5.26 13.28
N GLU A 265 22.85 -4.14 12.53
CA GLU A 265 21.62 -3.35 12.39
C GLU A 265 20.56 -4.00 11.50
N MET A 266 20.97 -4.85 10.55
CA MET A 266 20.05 -5.56 9.64
C MET A 266 19.61 -6.94 10.14
N ASP A 267 20.22 -7.43 11.22
CA ASP A 267 19.95 -8.75 11.77
C ASP A 267 18.61 -8.79 12.52
N ASP A 268 18.16 -7.68 13.09
CA ASP A 268 16.92 -7.59 13.88
C ASP A 268 16.24 -6.21 13.77
N PRO A 269 15.85 -5.76 12.56
CA PRO A 269 15.15 -4.50 12.36
C PRO A 269 13.67 -4.62 12.73
N GLU A 270 13.09 -3.50 13.14
CA GLU A 270 11.65 -3.46 13.37
C GLU A 270 10.90 -3.29 12.06
N MET A 271 9.87 -4.11 11.82
CA MET A 271 9.03 -3.99 10.64
C MET A 271 7.79 -3.15 10.93
N LEU A 272 7.57 -2.17 10.07
CA LEU A 272 6.41 -1.29 10.04
C LEU A 272 5.62 -1.53 8.77
N VAL A 273 4.29 -1.53 8.88
CA VAL A 273 3.38 -1.70 7.75
C VAL A 273 2.43 -0.53 7.68
N GLN A 274 2.15 -0.06 6.46
CA GLN A 274 1.22 1.04 6.22
C GLN A 274 0.48 0.81 4.92
N PRO A 275 -0.86 0.62 4.97
CA PRO A 275 -1.64 0.59 3.75
C PRO A 275 -1.80 2.01 3.21
N VAL A 276 -1.41 2.22 1.96
CA VAL A 276 -1.47 3.52 1.28
C VAL A 276 -2.35 3.41 0.04
N GLY A 277 -3.46 4.15 0.04
CA GLY A 277 -4.34 4.35 -1.10
C GLY A 277 -4.48 5.84 -1.45
N CYS A 278 -5.44 6.18 -2.32
CA CYS A 278 -5.81 7.58 -2.53
C CYS A 278 -6.27 8.20 -1.21
N GLN A 279 -5.65 9.33 -0.85
CA GLN A 279 -5.96 10.05 0.39
C GLN A 279 -7.12 11.04 0.23
N HIS A 280 -7.68 11.18 -0.99
CA HIS A 280 -8.76 12.12 -1.31
C HIS A 280 -8.49 13.54 -0.78
N CYS A 281 -7.28 14.04 -1.04
CA CYS A 281 -6.81 15.40 -0.74
C CYS A 281 -7.85 16.47 -1.09
N GLU A 282 -8.10 17.44 -0.21
CA GLU A 282 -8.91 18.62 -0.55
C GLU A 282 -8.13 19.55 -1.48
N ALA A 283 -6.88 19.87 -1.13
CA ALA A 283 -5.96 20.58 -1.99
C ALA A 283 -5.26 19.57 -2.91
N ALA A 284 -6.01 18.96 -3.83
CA ALA A 284 -5.53 17.86 -4.65
C ALA A 284 -4.61 18.32 -5.79
N PRO A 285 -3.28 18.10 -5.72
CA PRO A 285 -2.36 18.50 -6.78
C PRO A 285 -2.61 17.72 -8.09
N CYS A 286 -3.21 16.54 -7.97
CA CYS A 286 -3.51 15.70 -9.11
C CYS A 286 -4.71 16.17 -9.96
N GLU A 287 -5.51 17.12 -9.49
CA GLU A 287 -6.65 17.67 -10.23
C GLU A 287 -6.28 18.80 -11.17
N THR A 288 -5.56 19.79 -10.65
CA THR A 288 -5.18 21.01 -11.39
C THR A 288 -4.32 20.71 -12.62
N VAL A 289 -3.65 19.56 -12.64
CA VAL A 289 -2.78 19.11 -13.74
C VAL A 289 -3.50 18.29 -14.82
N CYS A 290 -4.79 18.00 -14.67
CA CYS A 290 -5.54 17.25 -15.66
C CYS A 290 -6.07 18.18 -16.76
N PRO A 291 -5.56 18.13 -18.01
CA PRO A 291 -5.95 19.09 -19.06
C PRO A 291 -7.39 18.93 -19.55
N VAL A 292 -8.06 17.83 -19.20
CA VAL A 292 -9.41 17.48 -19.67
C VAL A 292 -10.42 17.37 -18.53
N ASN A 293 -10.04 17.74 -17.30
CA ASN A 293 -10.87 17.63 -16.09
C ASN A 293 -11.46 16.22 -15.89
N ALA A 294 -10.64 15.18 -16.12
CA ALA A 294 -11.02 13.80 -15.82
C ALA A 294 -10.97 13.48 -14.32
N THR A 295 -10.46 14.40 -13.50
CA THR A 295 -10.33 14.22 -12.07
C THR A 295 -10.80 15.51 -11.41
N VAL A 296 -11.84 15.44 -10.60
CA VAL A 296 -12.51 16.59 -9.98
C VAL A 296 -13.01 16.20 -8.60
N HIS A 297 -13.14 17.17 -7.70
CA HIS A 297 -13.86 16.94 -6.46
C HIS A 297 -15.37 16.91 -6.66
N SER A 298 -16.04 16.01 -5.95
CA SER A 298 -17.47 16.11 -5.67
C SER A 298 -17.72 16.91 -4.38
N PRO A 299 -18.95 17.44 -4.17
CA PRO A 299 -19.26 18.29 -3.01
C PRO A 299 -19.06 17.64 -1.64
N ASP A 300 -19.12 16.32 -1.58
CA ASP A 300 -18.94 15.49 -0.38
C ASP A 300 -17.45 15.22 -0.04
N GLY A 301 -16.53 15.86 -0.75
CA GLY A 301 -15.10 15.79 -0.50
C GLY A 301 -14.37 14.64 -1.19
N LEU A 302 -15.03 13.86 -2.06
CA LEU A 302 -14.33 12.83 -2.83
C LEU A 302 -13.60 13.45 -4.02
N ASN A 303 -12.32 13.13 -4.17
CA ASN A 303 -11.67 13.18 -5.48
C ASN A 303 -12.28 12.11 -6.40
N VAL A 304 -13.04 12.49 -7.41
CA VAL A 304 -13.69 11.58 -8.36
C VAL A 304 -12.80 11.39 -9.58
N MET A 305 -12.51 10.14 -9.95
CA MET A 305 -11.81 9.80 -11.18
C MET A 305 -12.84 9.38 -12.24
N VAL A 306 -13.01 10.21 -13.26
CA VAL A 306 -13.95 9.98 -14.36
C VAL A 306 -13.22 9.24 -15.49
N TYR A 307 -13.34 7.92 -15.50
CA TYR A 307 -12.54 7.04 -16.37
C TYR A 307 -12.70 7.33 -17.87
N ASN A 308 -13.92 7.61 -18.33
CA ASN A 308 -14.22 7.85 -19.75
C ASN A 308 -13.72 9.20 -20.27
N ARG A 309 -13.40 10.16 -19.37
CA ARG A 309 -12.85 11.47 -19.74
C ARG A 309 -11.33 11.45 -19.81
N CYS A 310 -10.68 10.45 -19.22
CA CYS A 310 -9.24 10.36 -19.16
C CYS A 310 -8.64 10.06 -20.54
N ILE A 311 -7.76 10.97 -21.02
CA ILE A 311 -7.02 10.79 -22.28
C ILE A 311 -5.62 10.20 -22.08
N GLY A 312 -5.25 9.84 -20.85
CA GLY A 312 -4.03 9.09 -20.57
C GLY A 312 -2.71 9.87 -20.61
N THR A 313 -2.71 11.18 -20.32
CA THR A 313 -1.47 11.99 -20.22
C THR A 313 -0.59 11.61 -19.03
N ARG A 314 -1.15 10.94 -18.01
CA ARG A 314 -0.46 10.46 -16.79
C ARG A 314 0.10 11.55 -15.86
N TYR A 315 -0.05 12.82 -16.19
CA TYR A 315 0.53 13.90 -15.38
C TYR A 315 -0.06 13.96 -13.95
N CYS A 316 -1.32 13.57 -13.79
CA CYS A 316 -1.95 13.42 -12.46
C CYS A 316 -1.26 12.37 -11.57
N ALA A 317 -0.64 11.34 -12.14
CA ALA A 317 0.15 10.37 -11.39
C ALA A 317 1.48 10.97 -10.92
N ASN A 318 2.14 11.76 -11.76
CA ASN A 318 3.39 12.43 -11.41
C ASN A 318 3.17 13.42 -10.26
N ASN A 319 2.13 14.25 -10.33
CA ASN A 319 1.87 15.27 -9.32
C ASN A 319 1.26 14.74 -8.02
N CYS A 320 0.82 13.47 -7.98
CA CYS A 320 0.35 12.84 -6.75
C CYS A 320 1.56 12.51 -5.85
N PRO A 321 1.67 13.08 -4.63
CA PRO A 321 2.80 12.83 -3.76
C PRO A 321 2.87 11.37 -3.31
N TYR A 322 1.73 10.71 -3.16
CA TYR A 322 1.64 9.31 -2.74
C TYR A 322 1.83 8.30 -3.86
N LYS A 323 1.87 8.74 -5.13
CA LYS A 323 1.95 7.86 -6.31
C LYS A 323 0.93 6.70 -6.28
N VAL A 324 -0.33 7.01 -5.97
CA VAL A 324 -1.45 6.03 -5.84
C VAL A 324 -2.41 6.03 -7.03
N ARG A 325 -2.07 6.78 -8.10
CA ARG A 325 -2.77 6.74 -9.38
C ARG A 325 -2.11 5.68 -10.26
N ARG A 326 -2.86 4.66 -10.67
CA ARG A 326 -2.39 3.54 -11.47
C ARG A 326 -2.85 3.67 -12.91
N PHE A 327 -1.98 3.39 -13.87
CA PHE A 327 -2.28 3.58 -15.29
C PHE A 327 -2.48 2.25 -16.00
N ASN A 328 -3.58 2.11 -16.74
CA ASN A 328 -3.77 0.98 -17.64
C ASN A 328 -2.89 1.13 -18.88
N PHE A 329 -1.69 0.56 -18.86
CA PHE A 329 -0.80 0.54 -20.03
C PHE A 329 -1.39 -0.26 -21.19
N PHE A 330 -2.01 -1.39 -20.86
CA PHE A 330 -2.64 -2.30 -21.81
C PHE A 330 -4.08 -2.57 -21.42
N ASP A 331 -4.83 -3.24 -22.30
CA ASP A 331 -6.19 -3.67 -22.01
C ASP A 331 -6.16 -5.00 -21.25
N TYR A 332 -5.72 -4.95 -19.98
CA TYR A 332 -5.51 -6.11 -19.13
C TYR A 332 -6.80 -6.94 -18.90
N ASN A 333 -7.98 -6.33 -19.04
CA ASN A 333 -9.25 -7.03 -18.86
C ASN A 333 -9.63 -7.90 -20.07
N LYS A 334 -9.21 -7.54 -21.28
CA LYS A 334 -9.58 -8.26 -22.52
C LYS A 334 -8.43 -9.04 -23.15
N ARG A 335 -7.19 -8.74 -22.78
CA ARG A 335 -5.98 -9.31 -23.39
C ARG A 335 -5.23 -10.18 -22.40
N ASN A 336 -5.09 -11.47 -22.71
CA ASN A 336 -4.26 -12.37 -21.91
C ASN A 336 -2.77 -12.17 -22.27
N PRO A 337 -1.90 -11.86 -21.28
CA PRO A 337 -0.45 -11.76 -21.50
C PRO A 337 0.24 -13.08 -21.83
N LEU A 338 -0.38 -14.24 -21.58
CA LEU A 338 0.23 -15.54 -21.83
C LEU A 338 0.09 -16.00 -23.29
N VAL A 339 -0.64 -15.26 -24.12
CA VAL A 339 -0.77 -15.56 -25.55
C VAL A 339 0.37 -14.89 -26.29
N GLU A 340 1.18 -15.67 -27.00
CA GLU A 340 2.19 -15.15 -27.93
C GLU A 340 1.58 -14.98 -29.32
N LYS A 341 1.88 -13.87 -29.97
CA LYS A 341 1.50 -13.57 -31.36
C LYS A 341 2.74 -13.61 -32.24
N SER A 342 2.58 -14.12 -33.45
CA SER A 342 3.63 -14.09 -34.48
C SER A 342 3.12 -13.38 -35.74
N VAL A 343 3.87 -12.40 -36.22
CA VAL A 343 3.66 -11.78 -37.54
C VAL A 343 4.95 -11.99 -38.33
N GLY A 344 4.91 -12.90 -39.32
CA GLY A 344 6.12 -13.39 -39.97
C GLY A 344 7.07 -14.03 -38.96
N SER A 345 8.34 -13.61 -38.95
CA SER A 345 9.36 -14.06 -38.00
C SER A 345 9.34 -13.32 -36.65
N PHE A 346 8.51 -12.27 -36.49
CA PHE A 346 8.45 -11.48 -35.26
C PHE A 346 7.43 -12.08 -34.30
N LYS A 347 7.92 -12.59 -33.17
CA LYS A 347 7.10 -13.01 -32.04
C LYS A 347 7.01 -11.89 -31.01
N PHE A 348 5.80 -11.64 -30.51
CA PHE A 348 5.57 -10.64 -29.49
C PHE A 348 4.35 -11.01 -28.64
N ASN A 349 4.31 -10.46 -27.44
CA ASN A 349 3.23 -10.74 -26.49
C ASN A 349 1.92 -10.06 -26.92
N ASN A 350 0.79 -10.77 -26.78
CA ASN A 350 -0.56 -10.32 -27.18
C ASN A 350 -0.97 -8.97 -26.56
N LEU A 351 -0.42 -8.58 -25.40
CA LEU A 351 -0.65 -7.24 -24.85
C LEU A 351 -0.19 -6.12 -25.80
N TYR A 352 0.92 -6.31 -26.51
CA TYR A 352 1.50 -5.30 -27.41
C TYR A 352 0.80 -5.24 -28.77
N ALA A 353 -0.02 -6.24 -29.10
CA ALA A 353 -0.85 -6.24 -30.30
C ALA A 353 -1.95 -5.16 -30.26
N GLY A 354 -2.16 -4.51 -29.11
CA GLY A 354 -3.12 -3.41 -28.97
C GLY A 354 -4.53 -3.86 -29.37
N PRO A 355 -5.26 -3.11 -30.22
CA PRO A 355 -6.57 -3.50 -30.75
C PRO A 355 -6.58 -4.77 -31.63
N PHE A 356 -5.43 -5.21 -32.15
CA PHE A 356 -5.32 -6.39 -33.03
C PHE A 356 -4.97 -7.70 -32.32
N GLY A 357 -4.79 -7.65 -30.99
CA GLY A 357 -4.59 -8.87 -30.21
C GLY A 357 -5.80 -9.81 -30.25
N ASP A 358 -5.63 -11.00 -29.69
CA ASP A 358 -6.74 -11.89 -29.37
C ASP A 358 -7.40 -11.48 -28.07
N ARG A 359 -8.73 -11.57 -28.08
CA ARG A 359 -9.53 -11.35 -26.88
C ARG A 359 -9.60 -12.64 -26.07
N SER A 360 -9.49 -12.52 -24.76
CA SER A 360 -9.50 -13.65 -23.83
C SER A 360 -10.54 -13.51 -22.73
N ASP A 361 -11.42 -12.50 -22.82
CA ASP A 361 -12.51 -12.29 -21.87
C ASP A 361 -13.57 -13.39 -22.02
N THR A 362 -13.55 -14.36 -21.11
CA THR A 362 -14.56 -15.44 -21.05
C THR A 362 -15.83 -14.94 -20.37
N GLU A 363 -16.97 -15.56 -20.64
CA GLU A 363 -18.22 -15.24 -19.94
C GLU A 363 -18.08 -15.40 -18.42
N LEU A 364 -17.36 -16.44 -17.96
CA LEU A 364 -17.04 -16.63 -16.54
C LEU A 364 -16.27 -15.45 -15.95
N SER A 365 -15.28 -14.91 -16.66
CA SER A 365 -14.50 -13.76 -16.19
C SER A 365 -15.34 -12.48 -16.08
N LYS A 366 -16.41 -12.35 -16.87
CA LYS A 366 -17.34 -11.22 -16.81
C LYS A 366 -18.27 -11.33 -15.61
N LEU A 367 -18.71 -12.53 -15.25
CA LEU A 367 -19.56 -12.77 -14.07
C LEU A 367 -18.86 -12.42 -12.75
N GLN A 368 -17.53 -12.49 -12.70
CA GLN A 368 -16.75 -12.08 -11.52
C GLN A 368 -16.77 -10.56 -11.30
N LYS A 369 -17.03 -9.77 -12.35
CA LYS A 369 -16.93 -8.31 -12.29
C LYS A 369 -18.16 -7.71 -11.60
N ASN A 370 -17.91 -6.76 -10.70
CA ASN A 370 -18.95 -5.95 -10.08
C ASN A 370 -19.68 -5.13 -11.18
N PRO A 371 -21.00 -5.30 -11.35
CA PRO A 371 -21.75 -4.60 -12.39
C PRO A 371 -21.85 -3.09 -12.14
N ASN A 372 -21.68 -2.65 -10.89
CA ASN A 372 -21.80 -1.24 -10.49
C ASN A 372 -20.49 -0.46 -10.67
N VAL A 373 -19.41 -1.11 -11.09
CA VAL A 373 -18.10 -0.46 -11.31
C VAL A 373 -17.68 -0.62 -12.76
N THR A 374 -17.32 0.50 -13.39
CA THR A 374 -16.80 0.50 -14.76
C THR A 374 -15.61 -0.45 -14.89
N VAL A 375 -15.60 -1.31 -15.91
CA VAL A 375 -14.40 -2.06 -16.32
C VAL A 375 -13.58 -1.16 -17.25
N ARG A 376 -12.37 -0.79 -16.83
CA ARG A 376 -11.56 0.19 -17.56
C ARG A 376 -10.84 -0.46 -18.74
N MET A 377 -10.63 0.36 -19.77
CA MET A 377 -9.81 0.04 -20.94
C MET A 377 -8.38 0.56 -20.79
N ARG A 378 -7.52 0.24 -21.75
CA ARG A 378 -6.18 0.83 -21.87
C ARG A 378 -6.24 2.37 -21.92
N GLY A 379 -5.17 3.02 -21.49
CA GLY A 379 -5.01 4.46 -21.63
C GLY A 379 -5.64 5.29 -20.51
N VAL A 380 -6.18 4.66 -19.47
CA VAL A 380 -6.95 5.34 -18.41
C VAL A 380 -6.25 5.20 -17.06
N ILE A 381 -6.23 6.31 -16.30
CA ILE A 381 -5.78 6.34 -14.90
C ILE A 381 -6.91 5.84 -13.98
N GLU A 382 -6.51 5.09 -12.96
CA GLU A 382 -7.35 4.62 -11.88
C GLU A 382 -6.75 5.00 -10.53
N LYS A 383 -7.58 4.95 -9.49
CA LYS A 383 -7.19 5.18 -8.10
C LYS A 383 -8.27 4.66 -7.17
N CYS A 384 -7.96 4.52 -5.88
CA CYS A 384 -8.99 4.35 -4.85
C CYS A 384 -10.03 5.48 -4.94
N THR A 385 -11.31 5.13 -4.92
CA THR A 385 -12.46 6.04 -5.02
C THR A 385 -13.31 6.03 -3.75
N TYR A 386 -12.77 5.53 -2.62
CA TYR A 386 -13.54 5.21 -1.41
C TYR A 386 -14.76 4.32 -1.68
N CYS A 387 -14.67 3.43 -2.68
CA CYS A 387 -15.77 2.57 -3.11
C CYS A 387 -17.03 3.40 -3.41
N VAL A 388 -16.91 4.42 -4.26
CA VAL A 388 -18.01 5.33 -4.63
C VAL A 388 -19.30 4.62 -5.01
N GLN A 389 -19.24 3.45 -5.64
CA GLN A 389 -20.40 2.62 -5.93
C GLN A 389 -21.20 2.23 -4.67
N ARG A 390 -20.52 1.95 -3.55
CA ARG A 390 -21.16 1.65 -2.26
C ARG A 390 -21.73 2.91 -1.61
N ILE A 391 -21.02 4.04 -1.73
CA ILE A 391 -21.52 5.35 -1.28
C ILE A 391 -22.82 5.69 -2.02
N GLU A 392 -22.84 5.58 -3.34
CA GLU A 392 -24.01 5.88 -4.16
C GLU A 392 -25.15 4.90 -3.91
N SER A 393 -24.89 3.58 -3.76
CA SER A 393 -25.90 2.62 -3.34
C SER A 393 -26.54 3.00 -2.00
N ALA A 394 -25.73 3.32 -0.98
CA ALA A 394 -26.23 3.73 0.33
C ALA A 394 -27.04 5.03 0.28
N ARG A 395 -26.63 6.00 -0.57
CA ARG A 395 -27.40 7.23 -0.81
C ARG A 395 -28.75 6.95 -1.42
N ILE A 396 -28.80 6.10 -2.45
CA ILE A 396 -30.02 5.71 -3.15
C ILE A 396 -30.97 4.98 -2.20
N GLU A 397 -30.46 4.01 -1.43
CA GLU A 397 -31.22 3.27 -0.44
C GLU A 397 -31.80 4.19 0.64
N THR A 398 -30.97 5.06 1.22
CA THR A 398 -31.40 6.02 2.24
C THR A 398 -32.50 6.94 1.71
N ARG A 399 -32.33 7.47 0.48
CA ARG A 399 -33.35 8.30 -0.17
C ARG A 399 -34.65 7.54 -0.43
N ALA A 400 -34.56 6.28 -0.84
CA ALA A 400 -35.73 5.43 -1.08
C ALA A 400 -36.48 5.14 0.23
N HIS A 401 -35.76 4.84 1.31
CA HIS A 401 -36.34 4.64 2.65
C HIS A 401 -37.03 5.91 3.16
N ALA A 402 -36.35 7.05 3.13
CA ALA A 402 -36.91 8.34 3.51
C ALA A 402 -38.21 8.65 2.74
N ARG A 403 -38.20 8.43 1.41
CA ARG A 403 -39.39 8.60 0.58
C ARG A 403 -40.53 7.67 0.96
N LYS A 404 -40.24 6.39 1.22
CA LYS A 404 -41.25 5.41 1.63
C LYS A 404 -41.89 5.77 2.97
N ASP A 405 -41.09 6.20 3.93
CA ASP A 405 -41.57 6.56 5.27
C ASP A 405 -42.41 7.84 5.22
N LYS A 406 -41.98 8.84 4.45
CA LYS A 406 -42.78 10.06 4.21
C LYS A 406 -44.08 9.77 3.47
N SER A 407 -44.02 8.90 2.45
CA SER A 407 -45.22 8.46 1.72
C SER A 407 -46.24 7.76 2.62
N ARG A 408 -45.77 6.95 3.58
CA ARG A 408 -46.62 6.29 4.58
C ARG A 408 -47.25 7.28 5.55
N ALA A 409 -46.47 8.28 5.99
CA ALA A 409 -46.97 9.33 6.89
C ALA A 409 -48.02 10.22 6.21
N GLU A 410 -47.85 10.54 4.94
CA GLU A 410 -48.73 11.45 4.19
C GLU A 410 -49.82 10.73 3.37
N GLY A 411 -49.80 9.39 3.32
CA GLY A 411 -50.78 8.57 2.59
C GLY A 411 -50.74 8.72 1.07
N LYS A 412 -49.66 9.28 0.52
CA LYS A 412 -49.46 9.51 -0.93
C LYS A 412 -48.08 9.03 -1.34
N TYR A 413 -47.99 8.26 -2.41
CA TYR A 413 -46.71 7.91 -3.04
C TYR A 413 -46.55 8.78 -4.28
N ASP A 414 -45.95 9.96 -4.12
CA ASP A 414 -45.73 10.91 -5.21
C ASP A 414 -44.24 11.25 -5.32
N GLU A 415 -43.74 11.39 -6.54
CA GLU A 415 -42.37 11.81 -6.83
C GLU A 415 -42.10 13.26 -6.40
N THR A 416 -43.18 14.06 -6.26
CA THR A 416 -43.17 15.46 -5.79
C THR A 416 -42.93 15.61 -4.29
N LEU A 417 -42.91 14.51 -3.53
CA LEU A 417 -42.62 14.54 -2.09
C LEU A 417 -41.23 15.15 -1.83
N VAL A 418 -41.24 16.31 -1.18
CA VAL A 418 -40.04 17.03 -0.75
C VAL A 418 -39.47 16.33 0.47
N LEU A 419 -38.29 15.73 0.35
CA LEU A 419 -37.58 15.13 1.48
C LEU A 419 -36.77 16.18 2.21
N ASP A 420 -36.75 16.10 3.54
CA ASP A 420 -35.90 16.97 4.33
C ASP A 420 -34.45 16.50 4.21
N ARG A 421 -33.50 17.44 4.14
CA ARG A 421 -32.07 17.09 4.00
C ARG A 421 -31.58 16.14 5.09
N LYS A 422 -32.09 16.27 6.32
CA LYS A 422 -31.74 15.40 7.45
C LYS A 422 -32.16 13.94 7.24
N GLU A 423 -33.25 13.70 6.51
CA GLU A 423 -33.75 12.35 6.19
C GLU A 423 -32.85 11.65 5.15
N LEU A 424 -32.02 12.41 4.43
CA LEU A 424 -31.06 11.88 3.45
C LEU A 424 -29.72 11.51 4.09
N MET A 425 -29.53 11.72 5.40
CA MET A 425 -28.31 11.35 6.09
C MET A 425 -28.19 9.83 6.17
N ILE A 426 -27.05 9.30 5.73
CA ILE A 426 -26.80 7.86 5.81
C ILE A 426 -26.63 7.51 7.30
N PRO A 427 -27.28 6.46 7.81
CA PRO A 427 -27.16 6.08 9.21
C PRO A 427 -25.70 5.78 9.60
N ALA A 428 -25.34 6.10 10.84
CA ALA A 428 -23.97 5.94 11.33
C ALA A 428 -23.49 4.49 11.21
N ASN A 429 -22.23 4.30 10.76
CA ASN A 429 -21.53 3.02 10.68
C ASN A 429 -22.21 1.93 9.81
N THR A 430 -23.19 2.27 8.95
CA THR A 430 -23.84 1.30 8.04
C THR A 430 -23.11 1.12 6.71
N LEU A 431 -22.48 2.18 6.22
CA LEU A 431 -21.69 2.14 5.00
C LEU A 431 -20.26 1.66 5.27
N LYS A 432 -19.88 0.52 4.71
CA LYS A 432 -18.51 -0.01 4.79
C LYS A 432 -17.88 -0.09 3.41
N THR A 433 -16.66 0.43 3.30
CA THR A 433 -15.83 0.22 2.10
C THR A 433 -15.31 -1.20 2.05
N ALA A 434 -14.95 -1.70 0.86
CA ALA A 434 -14.45 -3.07 0.71
C ALA A 434 -13.17 -3.34 1.53
N CYS A 435 -12.26 -2.36 1.60
CA CYS A 435 -11.05 -2.49 2.40
C CYS A 435 -11.32 -2.48 3.91
N GLN A 436 -12.32 -1.73 4.38
CA GLN A 436 -12.78 -1.76 5.78
C GLN A 436 -13.43 -3.08 6.14
N GLU A 437 -14.35 -3.57 5.31
CA GLU A 437 -15.10 -4.80 5.57
C GLU A 437 -14.20 -6.05 5.59
N ALA A 438 -13.19 -6.09 4.73
CA ALA A 438 -12.24 -7.20 4.68
C ALA A 438 -11.11 -7.13 5.74
N CYS A 439 -11.03 -6.05 6.51
CA CYS A 439 -9.98 -5.88 7.51
C CYS A 439 -10.38 -6.56 8.83
N GLU A 440 -9.87 -7.77 9.04
CA GLU A 440 -10.16 -8.57 10.25
C GLU A 440 -9.78 -7.87 11.56
N SER A 441 -8.71 -7.08 11.55
CA SER A 441 -8.27 -6.31 12.72
C SER A 441 -8.99 -4.98 12.90
N GLU A 442 -9.97 -4.67 12.05
CA GLU A 442 -10.75 -3.42 12.06
C GLU A 442 -9.85 -2.18 12.09
N ALA A 443 -8.72 -2.23 11.37
CA ALA A 443 -7.76 -1.13 11.32
C ALA A 443 -8.27 0.04 10.48
N ILE A 444 -9.15 -0.18 9.49
CA ILE A 444 -9.66 0.86 8.60
C ILE A 444 -11.05 1.28 9.06
N THR A 445 -11.24 2.56 9.35
CA THR A 445 -12.54 3.16 9.65
C THR A 445 -12.88 4.19 8.58
N PHE A 446 -13.97 3.99 7.87
CA PHE A 446 -14.50 4.94 6.88
C PHE A 446 -15.88 5.41 7.32
N GLY A 447 -16.21 6.67 7.01
CA GLY A 447 -17.49 7.24 7.41
C GLY A 447 -17.62 8.74 7.13
N ASN A 448 -18.73 9.31 7.61
CA ASN A 448 -19.03 10.73 7.50
C ASN A 448 -18.39 11.51 8.65
N LEU A 449 -17.51 12.46 8.30
CA LEU A 449 -16.78 13.32 9.23
C LEU A 449 -17.67 14.30 10.00
N LEU A 450 -18.88 14.60 9.50
CA LEU A 450 -19.83 15.50 10.17
C LEU A 450 -20.69 14.79 11.22
N ASN A 451 -20.77 13.46 11.18
CA ASN A 451 -21.66 12.70 12.04
C ASN A 451 -20.95 12.26 13.32
N GLU A 452 -21.28 12.89 14.45
CA GLU A 452 -20.64 12.61 15.75
C GLU A 452 -20.86 11.18 16.26
N LYS A 453 -21.89 10.50 15.74
CA LYS A 453 -22.20 9.13 16.11
C LYS A 453 -21.32 8.11 15.39
N GLU A 454 -20.58 8.50 14.36
CA GLU A 454 -19.71 7.59 13.61
C GLU A 454 -18.36 7.40 14.28
N ASP A 455 -17.80 6.20 14.08
CA ASP A 455 -16.53 5.83 14.70
C ASP A 455 -15.38 6.67 14.16
N ILE A 456 -15.46 7.09 12.90
CA ILE A 456 -14.47 7.97 12.27
C ILE A 456 -14.37 9.33 12.97
N TYR A 457 -15.50 9.86 13.47
CA TYR A 457 -15.53 11.16 14.15
C TYR A 457 -14.65 11.15 15.40
N LYS A 458 -14.69 10.03 16.15
CA LYS A 458 -13.83 9.77 17.31
C LYS A 458 -12.40 9.46 16.88
N ALA A 459 -12.22 8.65 15.84
CA ALA A 459 -10.90 8.26 15.36
C ALA A 459 -10.07 9.47 14.89
N LYS A 460 -10.67 10.41 14.16
CA LYS A 460 -10.01 11.66 13.70
C LYS A 460 -9.57 12.58 14.84
N ARG A 461 -10.25 12.52 15.99
CA ARG A 461 -9.93 13.31 17.20
C ARG A 461 -9.00 12.59 18.17
N ASN A 462 -8.55 11.39 17.82
CA ASN A 462 -7.55 10.68 18.61
C ASN A 462 -6.22 11.45 18.57
N SER A 463 -5.53 11.57 19.70
CA SER A 463 -4.25 12.29 19.81
C SER A 463 -3.13 11.65 18.98
N ARG A 464 -3.28 10.36 18.62
CA ARG A 464 -2.35 9.67 17.71
C ARG A 464 -2.58 10.01 16.23
N ASN A 465 -3.65 10.72 15.91
CA ASN A 465 -4.03 10.99 14.54
C ASN A 465 -3.06 11.96 13.87
N TYR A 466 -2.57 11.58 12.70
CA TYR A 466 -1.70 12.38 11.86
C TYR A 466 -1.99 12.20 10.37
N ASP A 467 -1.67 13.22 9.58
CA ASP A 467 -1.80 13.21 8.13
C ASP A 467 -0.47 12.78 7.50
N LEU A 468 -0.53 11.85 6.54
CA LEU A 468 0.66 11.43 5.81
C LEU A 468 1.11 12.58 4.91
N LEU A 469 2.36 13.04 5.05
CA LEU A 469 2.91 14.21 4.34
C LEU A 469 2.10 15.50 4.59
N GLY A 470 1.65 15.72 5.85
CA GLY A 470 0.87 16.88 6.26
C GLY A 470 1.50 18.22 5.88
N TYR A 471 2.82 18.35 6.02
CA TYR A 471 3.61 19.52 5.63
C TYR A 471 3.46 19.99 4.17
N LEU A 472 2.94 19.15 3.26
CA LEU A 472 2.64 19.57 1.88
C LEU A 472 1.34 20.37 1.75
N SER A 473 0.57 20.53 2.83
CA SER A 473 -0.73 21.19 2.85
C SER A 473 -1.72 20.64 1.80
N VAL A 474 -1.62 19.33 1.48
CA VAL A 474 -2.55 18.67 0.54
C VAL A 474 -3.89 18.29 1.18
N ARG A 475 -4.01 18.44 2.51
CA ARG A 475 -5.24 18.22 3.31
C ARG A 475 -5.92 16.88 3.00
N PRO A 476 -5.28 15.76 3.34
CA PRO A 476 -5.83 14.45 3.04
C PRO A 476 -7.08 14.13 3.88
N ARG A 477 -8.06 13.47 3.27
CA ARG A 477 -9.25 12.94 3.96
C ARG A 477 -8.97 11.62 4.66
N THR A 478 -8.03 10.83 4.14
CA THR A 478 -7.45 9.70 4.87
C THR A 478 -6.38 10.20 5.84
N SER A 479 -6.41 9.75 7.08
CA SER A 479 -5.31 9.93 8.04
C SER A 479 -4.98 8.62 8.74
N TYR A 480 -3.93 8.64 9.55
CA TYR A 480 -3.39 7.46 10.20
C TYR A 480 -3.33 7.67 11.71
N LEU A 481 -3.57 6.61 12.49
CA LEU A 481 -3.23 6.60 13.91
C LEU A 481 -1.85 5.99 14.07
N ALA A 482 -0.95 6.72 14.73
CA ALA A 482 0.40 6.25 15.04
C ALA A 482 0.37 4.95 15.87
N ARG A 483 1.35 4.07 15.63
CA ARG A 483 1.51 2.81 16.35
C ARG A 483 2.02 3.08 17.77
N ILE A 484 1.52 2.35 18.76
CA ILE A 484 2.06 2.39 20.13
C ILE A 484 2.73 1.06 20.42
N LYS A 485 4.02 1.11 20.76
CA LYS A 485 4.76 -0.04 21.26
C LYS A 485 4.71 -0.09 22.78
N ASN A 486 4.66 -1.29 23.33
CA ASN A 486 4.73 -1.52 24.77
C ASN A 486 5.94 -2.43 25.08
N PRO A 487 7.18 -1.92 24.93
CA PRO A 487 8.37 -2.72 25.19
C PRO A 487 8.45 -3.10 26.67
N ASN A 488 8.93 -4.31 26.97
CA ASN A 488 9.12 -4.74 28.35
C ASN A 488 10.36 -4.02 28.95
N PRO A 489 10.22 -3.26 30.06
CA PRO A 489 11.34 -2.56 30.67
C PRO A 489 12.54 -3.46 31.02
N GLN A 490 12.28 -4.73 31.38
CA GLN A 490 13.34 -5.68 31.71
C GLN A 490 14.18 -6.05 30.49
N LEU A 491 13.59 -6.10 29.29
CA LEU A 491 14.33 -6.38 28.04
C LEU A 491 15.16 -5.17 27.62
N LEU A 492 14.64 -3.96 27.81
CA LEU A 492 15.37 -2.73 27.55
C LEU A 492 16.58 -2.60 28.48
N ALA A 493 16.42 -2.90 29.77
CA ALA A 493 17.50 -2.78 30.75
C ALA A 493 18.70 -3.70 30.47
N VAL A 494 18.47 -4.87 29.86
CA VAL A 494 19.51 -5.89 29.64
C VAL A 494 20.10 -5.90 28.23
N SER A 495 19.47 -5.22 27.28
CA SER A 495 19.90 -5.23 25.87
C SER A 495 19.99 -3.81 25.31
N ALA A 496 21.23 -3.34 25.12
CA ALA A 496 21.50 -2.09 24.41
C ALA A 496 20.89 -2.10 22.99
N ARG A 497 20.82 -3.29 22.36
CA ARG A 497 20.16 -3.48 21.06
C ARG A 497 18.66 -3.21 21.13
N GLU A 498 17.96 -3.74 22.15
CA GLU A 498 16.53 -3.47 22.32
C GLU A 498 16.27 -2.01 22.72
N MET A 499 17.18 -1.36 23.45
CA MET A 499 17.09 0.09 23.71
C MET A 499 17.23 0.91 22.42
N ARG A 500 18.11 0.53 21.49
CA ARG A 500 18.28 1.25 20.22
C ARG A 500 17.01 1.25 19.37
N LYS A 501 16.25 0.14 19.39
CA LYS A 501 14.97 -0.04 18.67
C LYS A 501 13.86 0.88 19.17
N VAL A 502 13.87 1.21 20.46
CA VAL A 502 12.86 2.10 21.04
C VAL A 502 12.97 3.48 20.37
N GLY A 503 11.92 3.83 19.61
CA GLY A 503 11.83 5.09 18.90
C GLY A 503 12.49 5.11 17.51
N GLN A 504 12.87 3.99 16.90
CA GLN A 504 13.44 4.01 15.54
C GLN A 504 12.45 4.54 14.48
N GLY A 505 11.15 4.27 14.59
CA GLY A 505 10.15 4.96 13.77
C GLY A 505 9.81 6.39 14.25
N SER A 506 10.36 6.84 15.38
CA SER A 506 10.23 8.21 15.93
C SER A 506 11.47 9.09 15.76
N LYS A 507 12.62 8.52 15.34
CA LYS A 507 13.91 9.21 15.12
C LYS A 507 13.88 10.09 13.87
N THR A 508 13.00 11.07 13.95
CA THR A 508 12.99 12.36 13.27
C THR A 508 12.70 13.45 14.30
N ARG A 509 13.16 13.27 15.56
CA ARG A 509 13.54 14.47 16.30
C ARG A 509 14.58 15.14 15.40
N PRO A 510 14.37 16.40 14.97
CA PRO A 510 15.38 17.08 14.20
C PRO A 510 16.69 16.92 14.97
N ILE A 511 17.79 16.69 14.27
CA ILE A 511 19.12 16.88 14.83
C ILE A 511 19.04 18.25 15.50
N GLN A 512 18.91 18.28 16.82
CA GLN A 512 19.21 19.48 17.56
C GLN A 512 20.69 19.64 17.28
N THR A 513 21.01 20.53 16.34
CA THR A 513 22.27 21.25 16.42
C THR A 513 22.20 21.91 17.79
N SER A 514 22.73 21.20 18.78
CA SER A 514 23.10 21.79 20.04
C SER A 514 24.04 22.91 19.63
N SER A 515 23.50 24.12 19.63
CA SER A 515 24.31 25.32 19.73
C SER A 515 25.09 25.10 21.00
N GLY A 516 26.34 24.66 20.82
CA GLY A 516 27.30 24.56 21.89
C GLY A 516 27.35 25.93 22.56
N ALA A 517 26.77 26.01 23.75
CA ALA A 517 27.21 26.98 24.73
C ALA A 517 28.64 26.55 25.09
N ALA A 518 29.60 27.02 24.31
CA ALA A 518 30.99 27.03 24.70
C ALA A 518 31.08 27.83 26.01
N PRO A 519 31.71 27.31 27.08
CA PRO A 519 31.96 28.11 28.26
C PRO A 519 32.93 29.22 27.87
N ALA A 520 32.54 30.46 28.11
CA ALA A 520 33.40 31.63 27.95
C ALA A 520 34.65 31.45 28.81
N HIS A 521 35.79 31.24 28.17
CA HIS A 521 37.10 31.40 28.78
C HIS A 521 37.77 32.64 28.16
N HIS A 522 38.05 33.59 29.06
CA HIS A 522 38.79 34.84 28.95
C HIS A 522 38.09 36.06 28.34
#